data_AF-A0A358N7H5-F1
#
_entry.id   AF-A0A358N7H5-F1
#
_cell.length_a   1.000
_cell.length_b   1.000
_cell.length_c   1.000
_cell.angle_alpha   90.00
_cell.angle_beta   90.00
_cell.angle_gamma   90.00
#
_symmetry.space_group_name_H-M   'P 1'
#
loop_
_entity.id
_entity.type
_entity.pdbx_description
1 polymer ?
#
loop_
_entity_poly.entity_id
_entity_poly.type
_entity_poly.pdbx_seq_one_letter_code
_entity_poly.pdbx_strand_id
1 'polypeptide(L)'
;MHDFSCSAQVLAFIAMKTETQTAEAISIRGLFGKVTSRMLLVWAVLAAFSSVIVFFSASELLWPTTFIAVMSGLISVCALIPGMTLATPEFPVESKLSRQHRIQRSGLFLVGVQATMIIRVIGTVALLVLCRYQVGLPVETIVLFVCGWYIALTAFEVFWLAKKATALNAATPEVPLTASDVLVDGTDF
;
A
#
# COMPACT_ATOMS: atom_id res chain seq x y z
N MET A 1 -15.15 -26.81 44.49
CA MET A 1 -15.80 -25.54 44.10
C MET A 1 -14.81 -24.44 43.69
N HIS A 2 -13.50 -24.71 43.53
CA HIS A 2 -12.50 -23.70 43.11
C HIS A 2 -12.10 -23.77 41.63
N ASP A 3 -12.40 -24.86 40.91
CA ASP A 3 -11.93 -25.04 39.52
C ASP A 3 -12.79 -24.33 38.46
N PHE A 4 -14.05 -24.03 38.76
CA PHE A 4 -14.95 -23.35 37.80
C PHE A 4 -14.57 -21.89 37.54
N SER A 5 -13.91 -21.22 38.48
CA SER A 5 -13.55 -19.80 38.35
C SER A 5 -12.36 -19.57 37.41
N CYS A 6 -11.48 -20.57 37.26
CA CYS A 6 -10.30 -20.46 36.39
C CYS A 6 -10.67 -20.65 34.92
N SER A 7 -11.54 -21.61 34.59
CA SER A 7 -12.03 -21.81 33.21
C SER A 7 -12.85 -20.63 32.70
N ALA A 8 -13.65 -19.97 33.55
CA ALA A 8 -14.42 -18.79 33.15
C ALA A 8 -13.52 -17.57 32.83
N GLN A 9 -12.43 -17.38 33.57
CA GLN A 9 -11.46 -16.31 33.30
C GLN A 9 -10.62 -16.60 32.05
N VAL A 10 -10.25 -17.86 31.80
CA VAL A 10 -9.54 -18.24 30.57
C VAL A 10 -10.46 -18.11 29.34
N LEU A 11 -11.74 -18.46 29.45
CA LEU A 11 -12.73 -18.23 28.39
C LEU A 11 -12.99 -16.74 28.17
N ALA A 12 -13.09 -15.93 29.22
CA ALA A 12 -13.23 -14.48 29.10
C ALA A 12 -11.97 -13.82 28.52
N PHE A 13 -10.77 -14.31 28.89
CA PHE A 13 -9.52 -13.82 28.33
C PHE A 13 -9.31 -14.26 26.89
N ILE A 14 -9.70 -15.49 26.52
CA ILE A 14 -9.71 -15.95 25.13
C ILE A 14 -10.77 -15.17 24.33
N ALA A 15 -11.99 -14.98 24.85
CA ALA A 15 -13.02 -14.19 24.19
C ALA A 15 -12.61 -12.71 24.01
N MET A 16 -12.04 -12.09 25.05
CA MET A 16 -11.53 -10.71 24.99
C MET A 16 -10.33 -10.57 24.05
N LYS A 17 -9.46 -11.58 23.97
CA LYS A 17 -8.35 -11.63 23.01
C LYS A 17 -8.83 -11.93 21.58
N THR A 18 -9.94 -12.64 21.44
CA THR A 18 -10.60 -12.90 20.15
C THR A 18 -11.31 -11.64 19.66
N GLU A 19 -12.02 -10.91 20.54
CA GLU A 19 -12.66 -9.62 20.22
C GLU A 19 -11.66 -8.53 19.85
N THR A 20 -10.48 -8.49 20.51
CA THR A 20 -9.41 -7.55 20.13
C THR A 20 -8.66 -7.94 18.87
N GLN A 21 -8.74 -9.20 18.42
CA GLN A 21 -8.24 -9.63 17.10
C GLN A 21 -9.28 -9.53 15.98
N THR A 22 -10.57 -9.61 16.28
CA THR A 22 -11.66 -9.48 15.30
C THR A 22 -12.11 -8.05 15.07
N ALA A 23 -11.58 -7.08 15.82
CA ALA A 23 -11.87 -5.65 15.67
C ALA A 23 -10.84 -4.90 14.78
N GLU A 24 -9.94 -5.60 14.08
CA GLU A 24 -9.20 -4.98 12.98
C GLU A 24 -10.12 -4.97 11.76
N ALA A 25 -11.15 -4.11 11.78
CA ALA A 25 -11.80 -3.67 10.56
C ALA A 25 -10.66 -3.26 9.62
N ILE A 26 -10.39 -4.06 8.58
CA ILE A 26 -9.28 -3.84 7.65
C ILE A 26 -9.64 -2.59 6.84
N SER A 27 -9.50 -1.43 7.46
CA SER A 27 -9.74 -0.14 6.88
C SER A 27 -8.73 0.04 5.76
N ILE A 28 -9.22 0.40 4.58
CA ILE A 28 -8.38 0.67 3.41
C ILE A 28 -7.31 1.72 3.78
N ARG A 29 -7.68 2.69 4.62
CA ARG A 29 -6.77 3.68 5.20
C ARG A 29 -5.65 3.04 6.03
N GLY A 30 -5.95 2.05 6.86
CA GLY A 30 -4.94 1.29 7.61
C GLY A 30 -4.05 0.43 6.71
N LEU A 31 -4.62 -0.09 5.61
CA LEU A 31 -3.88 -0.83 4.59
C LEU A 31 -2.81 0.05 3.92
N PHE A 32 -3.23 1.21 3.41
CA PHE A 32 -2.34 2.21 2.80
C PHE A 32 -1.35 2.75 3.81
N GLY A 33 -1.76 3.13 5.03
CA GLY A 33 -0.84 3.61 6.07
C GLY A 33 0.27 2.60 6.42
N LYS A 34 -0.06 1.30 6.50
CA LYS A 34 0.92 0.24 6.75
C LYS A 34 1.84 0.00 5.54
N VAL A 35 1.35 0.21 4.31
CA VAL A 35 2.20 0.19 3.09
C VAL A 35 3.12 1.41 3.08
N THR A 36 2.60 2.61 3.33
CA THR A 36 3.37 3.86 3.43
C THR A 36 4.48 3.76 4.47
N SER A 37 4.19 3.23 5.66
CA SER A 37 5.19 3.05 6.72
C SER A 37 6.30 2.07 6.30
N ARG A 38 5.96 0.93 5.71
CA ARG A 38 6.95 -0.04 5.21
C ARG A 38 7.78 0.53 4.08
N MET A 39 7.13 1.27 3.19
CA MET A 39 7.79 1.94 2.07
C MET A 39 8.77 3.01 2.54
N LEU A 40 8.38 3.82 3.54
CA LEU A 40 9.25 4.81 4.18
C LEU A 40 10.48 4.15 4.83
N LEU A 41 10.28 3.00 5.49
CA LEU A 41 11.40 2.26 6.10
C LEU A 41 12.36 1.76 5.02
N VAL A 42 11.85 1.12 3.97
CA VAL A 42 12.67 0.65 2.83
C VAL A 42 13.38 1.82 2.15
N TRP A 43 12.68 2.92 1.92
CA TRP A 43 13.25 4.15 1.35
C TRP A 43 14.40 4.68 2.22
N ALA A 44 14.22 4.78 3.54
CA ALA A 44 15.24 5.28 4.45
C ALA A 44 16.48 4.37 4.46
N VAL A 45 16.29 3.05 4.46
CA VAL A 45 17.39 2.08 4.38
C VAL A 45 18.15 2.20 3.06
N LEU A 46 17.43 2.27 1.93
CA LEU A 46 18.05 2.45 0.61
C LEU A 46 18.76 3.80 0.49
N ALA A 47 18.20 4.86 1.08
CA ALA A 47 18.77 6.20 1.04
C ALA A 47 20.09 6.23 1.83
N ALA A 48 20.09 5.66 3.04
CA ALA A 48 21.30 5.50 3.84
C ALA A 48 22.36 4.66 3.11
N PHE A 49 21.96 3.50 2.58
CA PHE A 49 22.87 2.60 1.87
C PHE A 49 23.48 3.25 0.61
N SER A 50 22.65 3.90 -0.21
CA SER A 50 23.11 4.63 -1.40
C SER A 50 24.06 5.79 -1.03
N SER A 51 23.77 6.48 0.07
CA SER A 51 24.60 7.60 0.55
C SER A 51 25.97 7.11 1.03
N VAL A 52 26.02 5.95 1.71
CA VAL A 52 27.27 5.31 2.13
C VAL A 52 28.09 4.89 0.91
N ILE A 53 27.48 4.26 -0.09
CA ILE A 53 28.17 3.87 -1.34
C ILE A 53 28.76 5.08 -2.06
N VAL A 54 27.95 6.14 -2.21
CA VAL A 54 28.39 7.37 -2.88
C VAL A 54 29.49 8.07 -2.08
N PHE A 55 29.41 8.08 -0.75
CA PHE A 55 30.47 8.63 0.10
C PHE A 55 31.82 7.97 -0.15
N PHE A 56 31.87 6.64 -0.27
CA PHE A 56 33.10 5.90 -0.55
C PHE A 56 33.57 5.98 -2.00
N SER A 57 32.65 6.17 -2.95
CA SER A 57 32.97 6.09 -4.40
C SER A 57 33.22 7.45 -5.05
N ALA A 58 32.45 8.46 -4.66
CA ALA A 58 32.46 9.80 -5.23
C ALA A 58 31.79 10.80 -4.29
N SER A 59 32.54 11.29 -3.30
CA SER A 59 32.03 12.22 -2.28
C SER A 59 31.47 13.53 -2.86
N GLU A 60 31.95 13.97 -4.02
CA GLU A 60 31.44 15.15 -4.73
C GLU A 60 29.99 14.98 -5.20
N LEU A 61 29.55 13.75 -5.42
CA LEU A 61 28.17 13.41 -5.79
C LEU A 61 27.26 13.20 -4.59
N LEU A 62 27.73 13.33 -3.36
CA LEU A 62 26.93 13.08 -2.16
C LEU A 62 25.75 14.06 -2.03
N TRP A 63 26.00 15.36 -2.20
CA TRP A 63 24.94 16.37 -2.16
C TRP A 63 23.82 16.13 -3.19
N PRO A 64 24.11 15.98 -4.50
CA PRO A 64 23.07 15.75 -5.49
C PRO A 64 22.33 14.41 -5.29
N THR A 65 23.02 13.35 -4.89
CA THR A 65 22.40 12.03 -4.70
C THR A 65 21.49 11.98 -3.47
N THR A 66 21.92 12.56 -2.35
CA THR A 66 21.09 12.69 -1.14
C THR A 66 19.86 13.57 -1.42
N PHE A 67 20.01 14.68 -2.16
CA PHE A 67 18.89 15.52 -2.57
C PHE A 67 17.86 14.76 -3.41
N ILE A 68 18.32 14.02 -4.44
CA ILE A 68 17.44 13.20 -5.29
C ILE A 68 16.72 12.13 -4.46
N ALA A 69 17.44 11.47 -3.54
CA ALA A 69 16.86 10.46 -2.66
C ALA A 69 15.75 11.04 -1.77
N VAL A 70 15.98 12.21 -1.16
CA VAL A 70 15.00 12.92 -0.32
C VAL A 70 13.78 13.34 -1.11
N MET A 71 13.96 13.99 -2.27
CA MET A 71 12.85 14.42 -3.10
C MET A 71 12.04 13.24 -3.65
N SER A 72 12.69 12.15 -4.02
CA SER A 72 12.03 10.92 -4.47
C SER A 72 11.17 10.29 -3.36
N GLY A 73 11.69 10.28 -2.13
CA GLY A 73 10.93 9.86 -0.95
C GLY A 73 9.71 10.72 -0.71
N LEU A 74 9.87 12.04 -0.76
CA LEU A 74 8.78 13.01 -0.58
C LEU A 74 7.68 12.85 -1.63
N ILE A 75 8.06 12.74 -2.91
CA ILE A 75 7.12 12.47 -4.01
C ILE A 75 6.33 11.19 -3.71
N SER A 76 7.01 10.14 -3.24
CA SER A 76 6.35 8.89 -2.90
C SER A 76 5.35 9.00 -1.75
N VAL A 77 5.67 9.77 -0.70
CA VAL A 77 4.74 10.01 0.42
C VAL A 77 3.53 10.80 -0.07
N CYS A 78 3.75 11.88 -0.82
CA CYS A 78 2.68 12.71 -1.38
C CYS A 78 1.77 11.92 -2.32
N ALA A 79 2.34 11.03 -3.13
CA ALA A 79 1.59 10.19 -4.06
C ALA A 79 0.65 9.20 -3.34
N LEU A 80 0.94 8.83 -2.09
CA LEU A 80 0.11 7.91 -1.30
C LEU A 80 -1.03 8.62 -0.54
N ILE A 81 -1.04 9.95 -0.48
CA ILE A 81 -2.08 10.74 0.21
C ILE A 81 -3.47 10.44 -0.34
N PRO A 82 -3.72 10.44 -1.67
CA PRO A 82 -5.04 10.12 -2.22
C PRO A 82 -5.59 8.80 -1.71
N GLY A 83 -4.76 7.75 -1.66
CA GLY A 83 -5.14 6.43 -1.15
C GLY A 83 -5.51 6.42 0.34
N MET A 84 -4.93 7.33 1.14
CA MET A 84 -5.27 7.50 2.56
C MET A 84 -6.51 8.37 2.78
N THR A 85 -6.81 9.28 1.86
CA THR A 85 -7.95 10.22 1.95
C THR A 85 -9.23 9.68 1.34
N LEU A 86 -9.15 8.60 0.55
CA LEU A 86 -10.33 7.92 0.04
C LEU A 86 -11.19 7.44 1.21
N ALA A 87 -12.35 8.09 1.38
CA ALA A 87 -13.33 7.77 2.41
C ALA A 87 -13.67 6.29 2.31
N THR A 88 -13.29 5.53 3.34
CA THR A 88 -13.65 4.12 3.42
C THR A 88 -15.11 4.09 3.86
N PRO A 89 -16.06 3.59 3.05
CA PRO A 89 -17.38 3.31 3.58
C PRO A 89 -17.19 2.31 4.72
N GLU A 90 -17.79 2.56 5.87
CA GLU A 90 -17.79 1.62 7.00
C GLU A 90 -18.53 0.36 6.56
N PHE A 91 -17.80 -0.63 6.06
CA PHE A 91 -18.39 -1.91 5.68
C PHE A 91 -18.43 -2.81 6.91
N PRO A 92 -19.61 -3.21 7.39
CA PRO A 92 -19.73 -4.11 8.53
C PRO A 92 -19.09 -5.47 8.23
N VAL A 93 -18.51 -6.05 9.28
CA VAL A 93 -17.68 -7.26 9.27
C VAL A 93 -18.45 -8.47 8.70
N GLU A 94 -18.03 -8.87 7.50
CA GLU A 94 -17.63 -10.25 7.16
C GLU A 94 -18.62 -11.42 7.30
N SER A 95 -19.92 -11.22 7.07
CA SER A 95 -20.77 -12.40 6.81
C SER A 95 -21.68 -12.32 5.58
N LYS A 96 -21.99 -11.13 5.03
CA LYS A 96 -22.81 -10.99 3.81
C LYS A 96 -22.49 -9.74 2.98
N LEU A 97 -21.22 -9.52 2.63
CA LEU A 97 -20.90 -8.48 1.64
C LEU A 97 -21.39 -8.93 0.26
N SER A 98 -22.54 -8.39 -0.16
CA SER A 98 -23.08 -8.54 -1.53
C SER A 98 -21.99 -8.26 -2.57
N ARG A 99 -21.98 -9.03 -3.67
CA ARG A 99 -21.02 -8.95 -4.79
C ARG A 99 -20.73 -7.50 -5.22
N GLN A 100 -21.74 -6.65 -5.16
CA GLN A 100 -21.69 -5.23 -5.52
C GLN A 100 -20.78 -4.39 -4.62
N HIS A 101 -20.77 -4.64 -3.31
CA HIS A 101 -19.90 -3.92 -2.37
C HIS A 101 -18.42 -4.32 -2.51
N ARG A 102 -18.15 -5.58 -2.90
CA ARG A 102 -16.79 -6.03 -3.19
C ARG A 102 -16.23 -5.34 -4.43
N ILE A 103 -17.04 -5.22 -5.49
CA ILE A 103 -16.67 -4.51 -6.72
C ILE A 103 -16.39 -3.02 -6.40
N GLN A 104 -17.22 -2.39 -5.58
CA GLN A 104 -17.02 -0.99 -5.18
C GLN A 104 -15.72 -0.80 -4.38
N ARG A 105 -15.39 -1.72 -3.45
CA ARG A 105 -14.14 -1.67 -2.68
C ARG A 105 -12.90 -1.83 -3.56
N SER A 106 -12.92 -2.78 -4.50
CA SER A 106 -11.84 -2.99 -5.46
C SER A 106 -11.69 -1.82 -6.43
N GLY A 107 -12.80 -1.20 -6.84
CA GLY A 107 -12.80 0.00 -7.68
C GLY A 107 -12.19 1.21 -6.98
N LEU A 108 -12.54 1.45 -5.71
CA LEU A 108 -11.96 2.55 -4.92
C LEU A 108 -10.44 2.36 -4.72
N PHE A 109 -10.02 1.11 -4.47
CA PHE A 109 -8.61 0.76 -4.38
C PHE A 109 -7.87 1.02 -5.69
N LEU A 110 -8.44 0.64 -6.84
CA LEU A 110 -7.87 0.88 -8.16
C LEU A 110 -7.69 2.38 -8.43
N VAL A 111 -8.69 3.21 -8.09
CA VAL A 111 -8.61 4.67 -8.24
C VAL A 111 -7.49 5.25 -7.38
N GLY A 112 -7.33 4.77 -6.15
CA GLY A 112 -6.23 5.16 -5.27
C GLY A 112 -4.86 4.85 -5.87
N VAL A 113 -4.67 3.62 -6.35
CA VAL A 113 -3.42 3.18 -7.00
C VAL A 113 -3.14 3.99 -8.27
N GLN A 114 -4.15 4.25 -9.09
CA GLN A 114 -4.01 5.03 -10.32
C GLN A 114 -3.61 6.47 -10.01
N ALA A 115 -4.24 7.12 -9.03
CA ALA A 115 -3.88 8.47 -8.59
C ALA A 115 -2.44 8.53 -8.08
N THR A 116 -1.99 7.54 -7.31
CA THR A 116 -0.61 7.43 -6.83
C THR A 116 0.38 7.34 -8.00
N MET A 117 0.09 6.52 -9.01
CA MET A 117 0.97 6.40 -10.18
C MET A 117 1.08 7.73 -10.96
N ILE A 118 -0.04 8.44 -11.17
CA ILE A 118 -0.03 9.73 -11.89
C ILE A 118 0.81 10.76 -11.14
N ILE A 119 0.59 10.94 -9.84
CA ILE A 119 1.34 11.91 -9.03
C ILE A 119 2.83 11.58 -9.05
N ARG A 120 3.20 10.30 -8.96
CA ARG A 120 4.60 9.90 -8.98
C ARG A 120 5.26 10.20 -10.33
N VAL A 121 4.60 9.93 -11.46
CA VAL A 121 5.14 10.25 -12.80
C VAL A 121 5.38 11.75 -12.92
N ILE A 122 4.39 12.58 -12.56
CA ILE A 122 4.50 14.04 -12.62
C ILE A 122 5.63 14.53 -11.71
N GLY A 123 5.71 14.03 -10.47
CA GLY A 123 6.77 14.38 -9.52
C GLY A 123 8.15 13.99 -10.02
N THR A 124 8.29 12.84 -10.68
CA THR A 124 9.56 12.36 -11.23
C THR A 124 10.02 13.23 -12.40
N VAL A 125 9.10 13.61 -13.29
CA VAL A 125 9.40 14.56 -14.38
C VAL A 125 9.79 15.93 -13.83
N ALA A 126 9.09 16.43 -12.81
CA ALA A 126 9.45 17.67 -12.15
C ALA A 126 10.84 17.61 -11.50
N LEU A 127 11.19 16.47 -10.88
CA LEU A 127 12.51 16.26 -10.28
C LEU A 127 13.61 16.19 -11.35
N LEU A 128 13.37 15.53 -12.49
CA LEU A 128 14.31 15.52 -13.63
C LEU A 128 14.62 16.94 -14.12
N VAL A 129 13.59 17.74 -14.33
CA VAL A 129 13.71 19.14 -14.75
C VAL A 129 14.48 19.93 -13.69
N LEU A 130 14.11 19.81 -12.41
CA LEU A 130 14.78 20.50 -11.32
C LEU A 130 16.27 20.14 -11.22
N CYS A 131 16.61 18.86 -11.31
CA CYS A 131 17.99 18.39 -11.29
C CYS A 131 18.80 18.92 -12.48
N ARG A 132 18.18 18.99 -13.67
CA ARG A 132 18.87 19.46 -14.87
C ARG A 132 19.15 20.96 -14.84
N TYR A 133 18.20 21.76 -14.35
CA TYR A 133 18.30 23.22 -14.40
C TYR A 133 18.91 23.84 -13.14
N GLN A 134 18.69 23.28 -11.95
CA GLN A 134 19.19 23.87 -10.70
C GLN A 134 20.48 23.23 -10.20
N VAL A 135 20.65 21.92 -10.38
CA VAL A 135 21.80 21.19 -9.80
C VAL A 135 22.95 21.04 -10.81
N GLY A 136 22.69 21.30 -12.10
CA GLY A 136 23.72 21.31 -13.15
C GLY A 136 24.37 19.95 -13.41
N LEU A 137 23.73 18.86 -12.98
CA LEU A 137 24.28 17.51 -13.10
C LEU A 137 24.34 17.02 -14.55
N PRO A 138 25.28 16.12 -14.88
CA PRO A 138 25.29 15.43 -16.17
C PRO A 138 24.03 14.57 -16.32
N VAL A 139 23.50 14.55 -17.55
CA VAL A 139 22.22 13.90 -17.88
C VAL A 139 22.23 12.42 -17.52
N GLU A 140 23.34 11.74 -17.76
CA GLU A 140 23.52 10.31 -17.46
C GLU A 140 23.30 10.02 -15.97
N THR A 141 23.91 10.82 -15.09
CA THR A 141 23.78 10.69 -13.63
C THR A 141 22.37 11.00 -13.17
N ILE A 142 21.75 12.07 -13.69
CA ILE A 142 20.36 12.42 -13.36
C ILE A 142 19.43 11.27 -13.71
N VAL A 143 19.52 10.74 -14.93
CA VAL A 143 18.65 9.66 -15.40
C VAL A 143 18.86 8.40 -14.55
N LEU A 144 20.11 8.01 -14.28
CA LEU A 144 20.40 6.84 -13.47
C LEU A 144 19.80 6.94 -12.06
N PHE A 145 20.02 8.06 -11.37
CA PHE A 145 19.54 8.22 -10.00
C PHE A 145 18.02 8.45 -9.94
N VAL A 146 17.48 9.37 -10.74
CA VAL A 146 16.04 9.69 -10.69
C VAL A 146 15.18 8.53 -11.20
N CYS A 147 15.55 7.91 -12.34
CA CYS A 147 14.82 6.74 -12.83
C CYS A 147 15.05 5.51 -11.94
N GLY A 148 16.26 5.33 -11.40
CA GLY A 148 16.56 4.25 -10.46
C GLY A 148 15.68 4.32 -9.21
N TRP A 149 15.57 5.50 -8.60
CA TRP A 149 14.68 5.74 -7.46
C TRP A 149 13.21 5.54 -7.82
N TYR A 150 12.77 6.04 -8.96
CA TYR A 150 11.41 5.85 -9.45
C TYR A 150 11.04 4.36 -9.59
N ILE A 151 11.91 3.58 -10.25
CA ILE A 151 11.69 2.15 -10.48
C ILE A 151 11.71 1.40 -9.14
N ALA A 152 12.71 1.64 -8.28
CA ALA A 152 12.82 0.96 -7.00
C ALA A 152 11.58 1.20 -6.13
N LEU A 153 11.20 2.46 -5.93
CA LEU A 153 10.04 2.81 -5.10
C LEU A 153 8.74 2.26 -5.69
N THR A 154 8.57 2.31 -7.01
CA THR A 154 7.38 1.76 -7.68
C THR A 154 7.30 0.24 -7.59
N ALA A 155 8.42 -0.47 -7.77
CA ALA A 155 8.46 -1.91 -7.61
C ALA A 155 8.10 -2.34 -6.18
N PHE A 156 8.64 -1.67 -5.16
CA PHE A 156 8.29 -1.96 -3.77
C PHE A 156 6.83 -1.71 -3.46
N GLU A 157 6.28 -0.60 -3.94
CA GLU A 157 4.86 -0.29 -3.74
C GLU A 157 3.96 -1.34 -4.38
N VAL A 158 4.17 -1.64 -5.67
CA VAL A 158 3.39 -2.63 -6.42
C VAL A 158 3.51 -4.01 -5.78
N PHE A 159 4.71 -4.41 -5.33
CA PHE A 159 4.91 -5.68 -4.64
C PHE A 159 4.08 -5.78 -3.35
N TRP A 160 4.09 -4.73 -2.52
CA TRP A 160 3.34 -4.72 -1.26
C TRP A 160 1.83 -4.62 -1.46
N LEU A 161 1.39 -3.84 -2.46
CA LEU A 161 -0.02 -3.75 -2.85
C LEU A 161 -0.53 -5.09 -3.39
N ALA A 162 0.23 -5.72 -4.30
CA ALA A 162 -0.11 -7.02 -4.87
C ALA A 162 -0.19 -8.11 -3.79
N LYS A 163 0.78 -8.16 -2.86
CA LYS A 163 0.78 -9.12 -1.75
C LYS A 163 -0.43 -8.98 -0.82
N LYS A 164 -0.93 -7.75 -0.65
CA LYS A 164 -2.12 -7.48 0.17
C LYS A 164 -3.41 -7.75 -0.60
N ALA A 165 -3.44 -7.50 -1.91
CA ALA A 165 -4.58 -7.85 -2.77
C ALA A 165 -4.79 -9.37 -2.85
N THR A 166 -3.73 -10.16 -2.96
CA THR A 166 -3.82 -11.64 -2.96
C THR A 166 -4.29 -12.17 -1.62
N ALA A 167 -3.84 -11.60 -0.50
CA ALA A 167 -4.34 -11.96 0.83
C ALA A 167 -5.85 -11.67 0.99
N LEU A 168 -6.34 -10.57 0.42
CA LEU A 168 -7.76 -10.21 0.46
C LEU A 168 -8.61 -11.17 -0.39
N ASN A 169 -8.10 -11.60 -1.55
CA ASN A 169 -8.76 -12.59 -2.40
C ASN A 169 -8.77 -13.99 -1.76
N ALA A 170 -7.68 -14.41 -1.12
CA ALA A 170 -7.57 -15.73 -0.48
C ALA A 170 -8.42 -15.87 0.80
N ALA A 171 -8.66 -14.78 1.53
CA ALA A 171 -9.57 -14.76 2.68
C ALA A 171 -11.05 -14.83 2.29
N THR A 172 -11.35 -14.83 0.99
CA THR A 172 -12.70 -14.98 0.48
C THR A 172 -13.03 -16.46 0.29
N PRO A 173 -13.94 -17.07 1.07
CA PRO A 173 -14.45 -18.39 0.73
C PRO A 173 -15.18 -18.30 -0.61
N GLU A 174 -14.77 -19.13 -1.57
CA GLU A 174 -15.48 -19.31 -2.83
C GLU A 174 -16.89 -19.80 -2.49
N VAL A 175 -17.89 -18.92 -2.64
CA VAL A 175 -19.27 -19.38 -2.72
C VAL A 175 -19.37 -20.12 -4.06
N PRO A 176 -19.70 -21.42 -4.07
CA PRO A 176 -19.75 -22.19 -5.29
C PRO A 176 -20.73 -21.51 -6.26
N LEU A 177 -20.23 -21.28 -7.48
CA LEU A 177 -20.92 -20.65 -8.61
C LEU A 177 -22.19 -21.39 -9.08
N THR A 178 -22.61 -22.45 -8.39
CA THR A 178 -23.74 -23.30 -8.77
C THR A 178 -25.12 -22.77 -8.36
N ALA A 179 -25.21 -21.64 -7.64
CA ALA A 179 -26.50 -21.10 -7.19
C ALA A 179 -27.10 -20.00 -8.08
N SER A 180 -26.40 -19.55 -9.14
CA SER A 180 -26.93 -18.51 -10.05
C SER A 180 -27.60 -19.03 -11.32
N ASP A 181 -27.50 -20.33 -11.62
CA ASP A 181 -28.14 -20.92 -12.82
C ASP A 181 -29.53 -21.53 -12.55
N VAL A 182 -30.04 -21.47 -11.31
CA VAL A 182 -31.35 -22.08 -10.95
C VAL A 182 -32.47 -21.03 -10.79
N LEU A 183 -32.21 -19.74 -11.02
CA LEU A 183 -33.21 -18.68 -10.81
C LEU A 183 -33.51 -17.85 -12.08
N VAL A 184 -33.44 -18.46 -13.27
CA VAL A 184 -33.87 -17.87 -14.56
C VAL A 184 -34.73 -18.85 -15.37
N ASP A 185 -35.33 -19.87 -14.75
CA ASP A 185 -36.25 -20.79 -15.45
C ASP A 185 -37.52 -21.02 -14.62
N GLY A 186 -38.47 -20.09 -14.72
CA GLY A 186 -39.70 -20.21 -13.95
C GLY A 186 -40.67 -19.03 -14.05
N THR A 187 -40.93 -18.50 -15.26
CA THR A 187 -42.18 -17.79 -15.55
C THR A 187 -42.56 -18.00 -17.01
N ASP A 188 -42.97 -19.23 -17.33
CA ASP A 188 -44.04 -19.46 -18.29
C ASP A 188 -45.35 -19.50 -17.48
N PHE A 189 -46.19 -18.47 -17.61
CA PHE A 189 -47.66 -18.50 -17.60
C PHE A 189 -48.20 -17.10 -17.95
#